data_AF-A0A0N0NNY7-F1
#
_entry.id   AF-A0A0N0NNY7-F1
#
_cell.length_a   1.000
_cell.length_b   1.000
_cell.length_c   1.000
_cell.angle_alpha   90.00
_cell.angle_beta   90.00
_cell.angle_gamma   90.00
#
_symmetry.space_group_name_H-M   'P 1'
#
loop_
_entity.id
_entity.type
_entity.pdbx_description
1 polymer ?
#
loop_
_entity_poly.entity_id
_entity_poly.type
_entity_poly.pdbx_seq_one_letter_code
_entity_poly.pdbx_strand_id
1 'polypeptide(L)'
;MNADWRRSAAKFYGGAQTPLSPKDECSQKVIIATAFFGVFSISKCSTSAMAYFRITLIRSAIGLPAKSSNVLKALGLRKRMATVFHPVSPDVAGQLMKVKELIAVKEVDQPMTKAEVHMERKPDPGFYVESRAADRLKAANET
;
A
#
# COMPACT_ATOMS: atom_id res chain seq x y z
N MET A 1 20.67 14.04 37.61
CA MET A 1 19.81 14.47 36.49
C MET A 1 20.13 13.62 35.27
N ASN A 2 19.30 12.61 34.98
CA ASN A 2 19.26 11.88 33.71
C ASN A 2 17.87 11.22 33.66
N ALA A 3 16.92 11.87 32.97
CA ALA A 3 15.54 11.42 32.94
C ALA A 3 15.39 10.26 31.95
N ASP A 4 15.11 9.09 32.53
CA ASP A 4 14.79 7.81 31.89
C ASP A 4 13.49 7.93 31.06
N TRP A 5 13.62 8.41 29.82
CA TRP A 5 12.52 8.58 28.88
C TRP A 5 12.02 7.25 28.27
N ARG A 6 12.65 6.11 28.65
CA ARG A 6 12.40 4.81 28.01
C ARG A 6 11.26 4.01 28.66
N ARG A 7 10.61 4.52 29.72
CA ARG A 7 9.59 3.76 30.47
C ARG A 7 8.15 4.27 30.36
N SER A 8 7.90 5.45 29.78
CA SER A 8 6.55 6.06 29.74
C SER A 8 5.79 5.98 28.41
N ALA A 9 6.42 5.55 27.31
CA ALA A 9 5.75 5.52 26.00
C ALA A 9 4.85 4.28 25.76
N ALA A 10 4.85 3.30 26.66
CA ALA A 10 4.19 2.01 26.45
C ALA A 10 2.67 1.98 26.77
N LYS A 11 2.03 3.12 27.05
CA LYS A 11 0.65 3.16 27.59
C LYS A 11 -0.44 3.83 26.74
N PHE A 12 -0.14 4.40 25.56
CA PHE A 12 -1.11 5.28 24.88
C PHE A 12 -1.58 4.89 23.47
N TYR A 13 -1.14 3.75 22.91
CA TYR A 13 -1.81 3.15 21.74
C TYR A 13 -2.04 1.66 21.97
N GLY A 14 -3.02 1.36 22.82
CA GLY A 14 -3.75 0.09 22.78
C GLY A 14 -4.72 0.10 21.60
N GLY A 15 -4.19 0.00 20.39
CA GLY A 15 -4.94 -0.30 19.18
C GLY A 15 -4.82 -1.79 18.92
N ALA A 16 -5.95 -2.47 18.87
CA ALA A 16 -6.06 -3.89 18.58
C ALA A 16 -5.09 -4.31 17.48
N GLN A 17 -4.24 -5.30 17.80
CA GLN A 17 -3.54 -6.09 16.80
C GLN A 17 -4.64 -6.68 15.91
N THR A 18 -4.81 -6.11 14.72
CA THR A 18 -5.45 -6.84 13.63
C THR A 18 -4.65 -8.13 13.48
N PRO A 19 -5.27 -9.31 13.54
CA PRO A 19 -4.56 -10.55 13.31
C PRO A 19 -3.92 -10.44 11.94
N LEU A 20 -2.59 -10.46 11.91
CA LEU A 20 -1.83 -10.66 10.69
C LEU A 20 -2.42 -11.90 10.03
N SER A 21 -3.07 -11.69 8.90
CA SER A 21 -3.56 -12.73 8.00
C SER A 21 -2.49 -13.83 7.88
N PRO A 22 -2.76 -15.06 8.35
CA PRO A 22 -1.88 -16.19 8.10
C PRO A 22 -2.00 -16.56 6.62
N LYS A 23 -1.07 -16.07 5.78
CA LYS A 23 -1.00 -16.48 4.36
C LYS A 23 0.35 -17.07 3.96
N ASP A 24 1.27 -17.25 4.91
CA ASP A 24 2.48 -18.02 4.69
C ASP A 24 2.26 -19.51 5.03
N GLU A 25 1.25 -20.12 4.42
CA GLU A 25 1.24 -21.57 4.21
C GLU A 25 1.49 -21.87 2.72
N CYS A 26 2.64 -21.41 2.24
CA CYS A 26 3.31 -22.10 1.13
C CYS A 26 3.79 -23.43 1.69
N SER A 27 2.97 -24.47 1.55
CA SER A 27 3.24 -25.83 1.99
C SER A 27 4.53 -26.35 1.35
N GLN A 28 5.66 -26.11 2.02
CA GLN A 28 6.90 -26.82 1.79
C GLN A 28 6.78 -28.20 2.41
N LYS A 29 6.13 -29.11 1.69
CA LYS A 29 6.52 -30.52 1.79
C LYS A 29 7.77 -30.68 0.94
N VAL A 30 8.91 -30.42 1.57
CA VAL A 30 10.22 -30.84 1.06
C VAL A 30 10.17 -32.35 0.93
N ILE A 31 10.09 -32.83 -0.32
CA ILE A 31 10.32 -34.21 -0.67
C ILE A 31 11.81 -34.46 -0.43
N ILE A 32 12.16 -34.98 0.75
CA ILE A 32 13.47 -35.60 0.97
C ILE A 32 13.27 -37.10 0.76
N ALA A 33 13.52 -37.57 -0.46
CA ALA A 33 13.81 -38.97 -0.73
C ALA A 33 14.63 -39.06 -2.03
N THR A 34 15.95 -38.99 -1.85
CA THR A 34 16.99 -39.78 -2.52
C THR A 34 16.97 -39.99 -4.05
N ALA A 35 18.13 -39.63 -4.62
CA ALA A 35 18.91 -40.38 -5.60
C ALA A 35 18.76 -40.05 -7.11
N PHE A 36 19.94 -39.93 -7.74
CA PHE A 36 20.26 -40.11 -9.16
C PHE A 36 19.95 -38.99 -10.17
N PHE A 37 21.03 -38.54 -10.83
CA PHE A 37 21.14 -38.02 -12.21
C PHE A 37 19.97 -37.20 -12.77
N GLY A 38 20.25 -35.91 -13.04
CA GLY A 38 19.54 -35.16 -14.08
C GLY A 38 18.78 -33.93 -13.61
N VAL A 39 19.19 -32.78 -14.16
CA VAL A 39 18.43 -31.53 -14.33
C VAL A 39 17.41 -31.22 -13.22
N PHE A 40 17.88 -30.50 -12.20
CA PHE A 40 17.02 -29.84 -11.22
C PHE A 40 16.25 -28.71 -11.90
N SER A 41 15.09 -29.05 -12.48
CA SER A 41 14.10 -28.08 -12.93
C SER A 41 13.55 -27.36 -11.70
N ILE A 42 13.99 -26.12 -11.50
CA ILE A 42 13.44 -25.22 -10.49
C ILE A 42 11.99 -24.93 -10.89
N SER A 43 11.09 -25.75 -10.37
CA SER A 43 9.65 -25.55 -10.42
C SER A 43 9.31 -24.23 -9.72
N LYS A 44 8.90 -23.26 -10.53
CA LYS A 44 8.43 -21.94 -10.14
C LYS A 44 7.04 -22.11 -9.54
N CYS A 45 6.93 -22.17 -8.21
CA CYS A 45 5.64 -22.01 -7.52
C CYS A 45 5.40 -20.51 -7.30
N SER A 46 4.86 -19.79 -8.29
CA SER A 46 4.25 -18.48 -8.06
C SER A 46 2.75 -18.69 -7.82
N THR A 47 2.37 -18.90 -6.56
CA THR A 47 0.96 -18.92 -6.18
C THR A 47 0.43 -17.51 -6.27
N SER A 48 -0.29 -17.20 -7.35
CA SER A 48 -0.98 -15.92 -7.49
C SER A 48 -2.20 -15.90 -6.58
N ALA A 49 -1.98 -15.60 -5.29
CA ALA A 49 -2.95 -14.74 -4.62
C ALA A 49 -3.09 -13.49 -5.50
N MET A 50 -4.30 -13.00 -5.72
CA MET A 50 -4.54 -11.83 -6.57
C MET A 50 -3.98 -10.56 -5.92
N ALA A 51 -2.67 -10.43 -5.94
CA ALA A 51 -1.93 -9.33 -5.39
C ALA A 51 -1.93 -8.15 -6.37
N TYR A 52 -1.73 -6.97 -5.81
CA TYR A 52 -1.67 -5.70 -6.51
C TYR A 52 -0.35 -5.01 -6.21
N PHE A 53 0.18 -4.31 -7.20
CA PHE A 53 1.27 -3.36 -7.02
C PHE A 53 0.70 -2.02 -6.58
N ARG A 54 1.03 -1.61 -5.35
CA ARG A 54 0.97 -0.22 -4.91
C ARG A 54 2.20 0.51 -5.42
N ILE A 55 2.01 1.31 -6.46
CA ILE A 55 3.09 2.03 -7.12
C ILE A 55 3.02 3.50 -6.71
N THR A 56 4.16 4.05 -6.30
CA THR A 56 4.28 5.45 -5.88
C THR A 56 5.40 6.13 -6.64
N LEU A 57 5.11 7.29 -7.23
CA LEU A 57 6.12 8.06 -7.96
C LEU A 57 6.91 8.94 -6.99
N ILE A 58 8.14 8.54 -6.64
CA ILE A 58 8.98 9.29 -5.70
C ILE A 58 9.75 10.40 -6.42
N ARG A 59 10.27 10.11 -7.62
CA ARG A 59 11.08 11.05 -8.41
C ARG A 59 10.31 11.47 -9.66
N SER A 60 10.55 12.70 -10.14
CA SER A 60 9.92 13.20 -11.37
C SER A 60 10.72 12.77 -12.61
N ALA A 61 10.03 12.56 -13.74
CA ALA A 61 10.64 12.21 -15.02
C ALA A 61 11.15 13.42 -15.83
N ILE A 62 11.45 14.54 -15.17
CA ILE A 62 11.96 15.73 -15.87
C ILE A 62 13.38 15.45 -16.37
N GLY A 63 13.67 15.85 -17.62
CA GLY A 63 14.98 15.61 -18.25
C GLY A 63 15.24 14.14 -18.64
N LEU A 64 14.27 13.25 -18.48
CA LEU A 64 14.36 11.87 -18.96
C LEU A 64 13.85 11.74 -20.40
N PRO A 65 14.29 10.69 -21.13
CA PRO A 65 13.80 10.44 -22.49
C PRO A 65 12.28 10.23 -22.53
N ALA A 66 11.68 10.52 -23.68
CA ALA A 66 10.23 10.40 -23.89
C ALA A 66 9.69 8.98 -23.62
N LYS A 67 10.51 7.95 -23.81
CA LYS A 67 10.12 6.55 -23.57
C LYS A 67 9.72 6.30 -22.11
N SER A 68 10.54 6.72 -21.15
CA SER A 68 10.24 6.54 -19.72
C SER A 68 9.08 7.42 -19.26
N SER A 69 8.96 8.64 -19.78
CA SER A 69 7.82 9.51 -19.45
C SER A 69 6.51 8.98 -20.02
N ASN A 70 6.52 8.35 -21.19
CA ASN A 70 5.35 7.70 -21.78
C ASN A 70 4.93 6.46 -20.99
N VAL A 71 5.87 5.68 -20.47
CA VAL A 71 5.56 4.54 -19.57
C VAL A 71 4.84 5.03 -18.30
N LEU A 72 5.32 6.11 -17.67
CA LEU A 72 4.64 6.68 -16.50
C LEU A 72 3.23 7.19 -16.81
N LYS A 73 3.03 7.80 -17.99
CA LYS A 73 1.70 8.22 -18.45
C LYS A 73 0.78 7.02 -18.66
N ALA A 74 1.27 5.92 -19.23
CA ALA A 74 0.51 4.69 -19.41
C ALA A 74 0.10 4.07 -18.06
N LEU A 75 0.98 4.12 -17.06
CA LEU A 75 0.69 3.66 -15.70
C LEU A 75 -0.25 4.62 -14.92
N GLY A 76 -0.54 5.82 -15.43
CA GLY A 76 -1.39 6.82 -14.77
C GLY A 76 -0.65 7.72 -13.76
N LEU A 77 0.68 7.69 -13.72
CA LEU A 77 1.50 8.46 -12.79
C LEU A 77 1.86 9.83 -13.37
N ARG A 78 0.94 10.80 -13.18
CA ARG A 78 1.14 12.19 -13.65
C ARG A 78 1.89 13.10 -12.68
N LYS A 79 1.67 12.95 -11.37
CA LYS A 79 2.23 13.83 -10.32
C LYS A 79 3.13 13.03 -9.38
N ARG A 80 4.15 13.69 -8.82
CA ARG A 80 4.97 13.11 -7.74
C ARG A 80 4.07 12.78 -6.53
N MET A 81 4.41 11.73 -5.79
CA MET A 81 3.66 11.18 -4.66
C MET A 81 2.25 10.69 -5.02
N ALA A 82 1.92 10.59 -6.32
CA ALA A 82 0.72 9.89 -6.75
C ALA A 82 0.90 8.39 -6.50
N THR A 83 -0.17 7.78 -5.99
CA THR A 83 -0.25 6.34 -5.72
C THR A 83 -1.29 5.72 -6.64
N VAL A 84 -0.89 4.68 -7.37
CA VAL A 84 -1.78 3.93 -8.28
C VAL A 84 -1.66 2.44 -7.95
N PHE A 85 -2.77 1.72 -8.07
CA PHE A 85 -2.83 0.28 -7.87
C PHE A 85 -3.04 -0.41 -9.20
N HIS A 86 -2.21 -1.40 -9.49
CA HIS A 86 -2.31 -2.25 -10.68
C HIS A 86 -2.26 -3.72 -10.25
N PRO A 87 -2.97 -4.65 -10.93
CA PRO A 87 -2.85 -6.07 -10.63
C PRO A 87 -1.42 -6.57 -10.92
N VAL A 88 -0.99 -7.61 -10.21
CA VAL A 88 0.31 -8.27 -10.48
C VAL A 88 0.22 -9.04 -11.79
N SER A 89 0.68 -8.40 -12.86
CA SER A 89 0.81 -9.00 -14.20
C SER A 89 2.23 -8.81 -14.74
N PRO A 90 2.73 -9.73 -15.58
CA PRO A 90 4.07 -9.62 -16.16
C PRO A 90 4.23 -8.37 -17.02
N ASP A 91 3.16 -7.94 -17.70
CA ASP A 91 3.17 -6.73 -18.55
C ASP A 91 3.38 -5.47 -17.71
N VAL A 92 2.67 -5.36 -16.58
CA VAL A 92 2.84 -4.25 -15.64
C VAL A 92 4.24 -4.32 -15.03
N ALA A 93 4.70 -5.49 -14.62
CA ALA A 93 6.06 -5.67 -14.08
C ALA A 93 7.15 -5.22 -15.07
N GLY A 94 7.01 -5.57 -16.36
CA GLY A 94 7.91 -5.13 -17.41
C GLY A 94 7.92 -3.62 -17.62
N GLN A 95 6.77 -2.95 -17.47
CA GLN A 95 6.69 -1.49 -17.47
C GLN A 95 7.40 -0.89 -16.26
N LEU A 96 7.18 -1.44 -15.06
CA LEU A 96 7.82 -0.97 -13.83
C LEU A 96 9.35 -1.08 -13.89
N MET A 97 9.89 -2.16 -14.45
CA MET A 97 11.33 -2.35 -14.60
C MET A 97 12.01 -1.28 -15.47
N LYS A 98 11.29 -0.72 -16.46
CA LYS A 98 11.81 0.38 -17.30
C LYS A 98 11.94 1.70 -16.53
N VAL A 99 11.21 1.89 -15.43
CA VAL A 99 11.13 3.15 -14.68
C VAL A 99 11.49 2.98 -13.20
N LYS A 100 12.16 1.88 -12.84
CA LYS A 100 12.45 1.47 -11.45
C LYS A 100 13.15 2.53 -10.61
N GLU A 101 13.95 3.41 -11.22
CA GLU A 101 14.66 4.49 -10.52
C GLU A 101 13.72 5.61 -10.02
N LEU A 102 12.51 5.70 -10.58
CA LEU A 102 11.57 6.79 -10.29
C LEU A 102 10.51 6.41 -9.27
N ILE A 103 10.23 5.13 -9.13
CA ILE A 103 9.07 4.59 -8.42
C ILE A 103 9.48 3.76 -7.21
N ALA A 104 8.63 3.74 -6.18
CA ALA A 104 8.66 2.68 -5.19
C ALA A 104 7.42 1.81 -5.34
N VAL A 105 7.65 0.50 -5.35
CA VAL A 105 6.64 -0.54 -5.53
C VAL A 105 6.51 -1.31 -4.23
N LYS A 106 5.28 -1.55 -3.81
CA LYS A 106 4.93 -2.48 -2.73
C LYS A 106 3.85 -3.43 -3.21
N GLU A 107 3.93 -4.68 -2.83
CA GLU A 107 2.87 -5.66 -3.07
C GLU A 107 1.81 -5.53 -1.96
N VAL A 108 0.53 -5.57 -2.34
CA VAL A 108 -0.62 -5.49 -1.44
C VAL A 108 -1.70 -6.46 -1.90
N ASP A 109 -2.44 -7.07 -0.97
CA ASP A 109 -3.51 -8.02 -1.30
C ASP A 109 -4.69 -7.36 -2.00
N GLN A 110 -5.00 -6.11 -1.66
CA GLN A 110 -6.18 -5.41 -2.17
C GLN A 110 -5.83 -3.99 -2.66
N PRO A 111 -6.47 -3.52 -3.74
CA PRO A 111 -6.30 -2.15 -4.20
C PRO A 111 -7.18 -1.22 -3.36
N MET A 112 -6.65 -0.06 -2.97
CA MET A 112 -7.46 0.98 -2.32
C MET A 112 -8.05 1.93 -3.35
N THR A 113 -9.28 2.38 -3.11
CA THR A 113 -9.88 3.47 -3.90
C THR A 113 -9.23 4.81 -3.56
N LYS A 114 -9.37 5.80 -4.46
CA LYS A 114 -8.82 7.15 -4.23
C LYS A 114 -9.42 7.81 -2.98
N ALA A 115 -10.69 7.53 -2.67
CA ALA A 115 -11.36 8.04 -1.49
C ALA A 115 -10.76 7.43 -0.21
N GLU A 116 -10.55 6.11 -0.18
CA GLU A 116 -9.88 5.43 0.93
C GLU A 116 -8.47 5.95 1.15
N VAL A 117 -7.66 6.09 0.10
CA VAL A 117 -6.31 6.68 0.19
C VAL A 117 -6.34 8.11 0.74
N HIS A 118 -7.39 8.87 0.45
CA HIS A 118 -7.55 10.22 0.98
C HIS A 118 -7.97 10.20 2.45
N MET A 119 -8.89 9.32 2.84
CA MET A 119 -9.35 9.15 4.22
C MET A 119 -8.21 8.68 5.12
N GLU A 120 -7.37 7.76 4.66
CA GLU A 120 -6.16 7.31 5.38
C GLU A 120 -5.21 8.47 5.71
N ARG A 121 -5.16 9.49 4.85
CA ARG A 121 -4.32 10.68 5.06
C ARG A 121 -4.99 11.73 5.93
N LYS A 122 -6.29 11.61 6.18
CA LYS A 122 -7.07 12.63 6.87
C LYS A 122 -6.84 12.48 8.38
N PRO A 123 -6.24 13.47 9.06
CA PRO A 123 -6.14 13.44 10.51
C PRO A 123 -7.52 13.59 11.15
N ASP A 124 -7.61 13.22 12.43
CA ASP A 124 -8.79 13.53 13.24
C ASP A 124 -9.00 15.06 13.28
N PRO A 125 -10.20 15.58 12.97
CA PRO A 125 -10.46 17.03 12.98
C PRO A 125 -10.20 17.70 14.33
N GLY A 126 -10.24 16.97 15.44
CA GLY A 126 -9.94 17.52 16.78
C GLY A 126 -11.01 18.46 17.34
N PHE A 127 -12.16 18.60 16.66
CA PHE A 127 -13.31 19.33 17.16
C PHE A 127 -14.59 18.55 16.86
N TYR A 128 -15.59 18.72 17.72
CA TYR A 128 -16.95 18.28 17.46
C TYR A 128 -17.88 19.50 17.47
N VAL A 129 -18.90 19.48 16.62
CA VAL A 129 -19.86 20.58 16.52
C VAL A 129 -21.02 20.29 17.47
N GLU A 130 -21.09 21.01 18.59
CA GLU A 130 -22.14 20.83 19.61
C GLU A 130 -23.54 21.16 19.08
N SER A 131 -23.69 22.29 18.38
CA SER A 131 -24.97 22.71 17.79
C SER A 131 -24.74 23.73 16.68
N ARG A 132 -25.44 23.60 15.56
CA ARG A 132 -25.44 24.62 14.50
C ARG A 132 -26.51 25.66 14.81
N ALA A 133 -26.30 26.90 14.39
CA ALA A 133 -27.30 27.97 14.55
C ALA A 133 -28.66 27.60 13.91
N ALA A 134 -28.64 26.90 12.77
CA ALA A 134 -29.86 26.40 12.12
C ALA A 134 -30.63 25.39 12.98
N ASP A 135 -29.91 24.50 13.69
CA ASP A 135 -30.53 23.51 14.57
C ASP A 135 -31.15 24.20 15.79
N ARG A 136 -30.49 25.24 16.32
CA ARG A 136 -31.03 26.08 17.41
C ARG A 136 -32.28 26.86 16.99
N LEU A 137 -32.29 27.40 15.77
CA LEU A 137 -33.44 28.14 15.23
C LEU A 137 -34.63 27.21 14.95
N LYS A 138 -34.40 26.00 14.44
CA LYS A 138 -35.47 24.99 14.28
C LYS A 138 -36.09 24.61 15.62
N ALA A 139 -35.26 24.31 16.61
CA ALA A 139 -35.73 23.98 17.96
C ALA A 139 -36.56 25.11 18.60
N ALA A 140 -36.24 26.38 18.31
CA ALA A 140 -36.99 27.54 18.80
C ALA A 140 -38.30 27.81 18.05
N ASN A 141 -38.43 27.33 16.80
CA ASN A 141 -39.63 27.51 15.98
C ASN A 141 -40.63 26.34 16.13
N GLU A 142 -40.19 25.20 16.67
CA GLU A 142 -41.02 24.00 16.89
C GLU A 142 -41.65 23.96 18.31
N THR A 143 -41.30 24.92 19.18
CA THR A 143 -41.93 25.16 20.50
C THR A 143 -42.99 26.25 20.43
#